data_AF-A0A933NVY1-F1
#
_entry.id   AF-A0A933NVY1-F1
#
_cell.length_a   1.000
_cell.length_b   1.000
_cell.length_c   1.000
_cell.angle_alpha   90.00
_cell.angle_beta   90.00
_cell.angle_gamma   90.00
#
_symmetry.space_group_name_H-M   'P 1'
#
loop_
_entity.id
_entity.type
_entity.pdbx_description
1 polymer ?
#
loop_
_entity_poly.entity_id
_entity_poly.type
_entity_poly.pdbx_seq_one_letter_code
_entity_poly.pdbx_strand_id
1 'polypeptide(L)'
;MTIVLDTNVLVAALVAKGLCHEVVQHGVRLHAIASSTPLIHELERTLREKFTLTPEATRFLQDFRAHVHLVEPDPLPAAVCRDPDDDTVLATAMAVGADVIVTGDDDLLVLESYRGIRIRSPRQFLKALTPPERSRG
;
A
#
# COMPACT_ATOMS: atom_id res chain seq x y z
N MET A 1 12.88 3.71 -4.71
CA MET A 1 11.65 4.49 -4.51
C MET A 1 11.03 4.09 -3.20
N THR A 2 10.39 5.04 -2.53
CA THR A 2 9.59 4.84 -1.33
C THR A 2 8.15 4.61 -1.76
N ILE A 3 7.56 3.49 -1.32
CA ILE A 3 6.18 3.14 -1.67
C ILE A 3 5.34 2.97 -0.41
N VAL A 4 4.10 3.45 -0.47
CA VAL A 4 3.08 3.17 0.54
C VAL A 4 2.09 2.19 -0.06
N LEU A 5 1.85 1.10 0.65
CA LEU A 5 0.86 0.10 0.28
C LEU A 5 -0.39 0.36 1.11
N ASP A 6 -1.53 0.49 0.44
CA ASP A 6 -2.83 0.56 1.07
C ASP A 6 -3.13 -0.74 1.82
N THR A 7 -3.87 -0.63 2.92
CA THR A 7 -4.37 -1.74 3.71
C THR A 7 -5.13 -2.75 2.85
N ASN A 8 -5.96 -2.31 1.90
CA ASN A 8 -6.71 -3.22 1.03
C ASN A 8 -5.79 -4.11 0.17
N VAL A 9 -4.65 -3.58 -0.29
CA VAL A 9 -3.64 -4.32 -1.05
C VAL A 9 -2.94 -5.33 -0.14
N LEU A 10 -2.59 -4.95 1.08
CA LEU A 10 -1.95 -5.84 2.05
C LEU A 10 -2.87 -6.99 2.46
N VAL A 11 -4.15 -6.71 2.73
CA VAL A 11 -5.17 -7.73 3.01
C VAL A 11 -5.32 -8.67 1.81
N ALA A 12 -5.45 -8.13 0.60
CA ALA A 12 -5.60 -8.95 -0.61
C ALA A 12 -4.36 -9.83 -0.86
N ALA A 13 -3.15 -9.33 -0.57
CA ALA A 13 -1.90 -10.08 -0.70
C ALA A 13 -1.78 -11.26 0.29
N LEU A 14 -2.43 -11.14 1.44
CA LEU A 14 -2.49 -12.16 2.49
C LEU A 14 -3.54 -13.22 2.22
N VAL A 15 -4.72 -12.80 1.79
CA VAL A 15 -5.88 -13.67 1.60
C VAL A 15 -5.79 -14.43 0.28
N ALA A 16 -5.18 -13.83 -0.75
CA ALA A 16 -5.06 -14.43 -2.07
C ALA A 16 -3.62 -14.38 -2.58
N LYS A 17 -3.14 -15.50 -3.15
CA LYS A 17 -1.87 -15.58 -3.88
C LYS A 17 -1.98 -15.01 -5.30
N GLY A 18 -2.58 -13.83 -5.42
CA GLY A 18 -2.85 -13.14 -6.68
C GLY A 18 -1.95 -11.92 -6.89
N LEU A 19 -2.44 -10.97 -7.68
CA LEU A 19 -1.71 -9.77 -8.08
C LEU A 19 -1.12 -8.96 -6.91
N CYS A 20 -1.86 -8.79 -5.83
CA CYS A 20 -1.39 -8.05 -4.65
C CYS A 20 -0.26 -8.78 -3.92
N HIS A 21 -0.26 -10.12 -3.94
CA HIS A 21 0.82 -10.92 -3.39
C HIS A 21 2.14 -10.66 -4.14
N GLU A 22 2.07 -10.57 -5.48
CA GLU A 22 3.22 -10.20 -6.30
C GLU A 22 3.67 -8.76 -6.01
N VAL A 23 2.75 -7.81 -5.84
CA VAL A 23 3.09 -6.43 -5.46
C VAL A 23 3.89 -6.40 -4.16
N VAL A 24 3.42 -7.07 -3.11
CA VAL A 24 4.14 -7.08 -1.82
C VAL A 24 5.50 -7.75 -1.98
N GLN A 25 5.56 -8.89 -2.66
CA GLN A 25 6.81 -9.61 -2.89
C GLN A 25 7.84 -8.77 -3.65
N HIS A 26 7.45 -8.12 -4.74
CA HIS A 26 8.35 -7.29 -5.53
C HIS A 26 8.64 -5.95 -4.84
N GLY A 27 7.65 -5.36 -4.21
CA GLY A 27 7.75 -4.11 -3.46
C GLY A 27 8.79 -4.22 -2.34
N VAL A 28 8.67 -5.22 -1.47
CA VAL A 28 9.58 -5.43 -0.33
C VAL A 28 11.01 -5.73 -0.79
N ARG A 29 11.19 -6.40 -1.94
CA ARG A 29 12.53 -6.74 -2.45
C ARG A 29 13.23 -5.60 -3.16
N LEU A 30 12.49 -4.75 -3.87
CA LEU A 30 13.05 -3.77 -4.81
C LEU A 30 12.96 -2.33 -4.30
N HIS A 31 12.12 -2.07 -3.29
CA HIS A 31 11.75 -0.72 -2.86
C HIS A 31 11.70 -0.60 -1.33
N ALA A 32 11.80 0.63 -0.85
CA ALA A 32 11.55 0.91 0.57
C ALA A 32 10.04 0.99 0.78
N ILE A 33 9.49 0.14 1.65
CA ILE A 33 8.09 0.21 2.05
C ILE A 33 7.97 1.17 3.24
N ALA A 34 7.04 2.10 3.15
CA ALA A 34 6.65 2.93 4.28
C ALA A 34 5.19 2.66 4.66
N SER A 35 4.90 2.80 5.95
CA SER A 35 3.55 2.66 6.50
C SER A 35 3.42 3.51 7.76
N SER A 36 2.25 3.54 8.36
CA SER A 36 2.00 4.28 9.60
C SER A 36 1.29 3.41 10.63
N THR A 37 1.40 3.80 11.89
CA THR A 37 0.73 3.10 13.00
C THR A 37 -0.78 2.96 12.77
N PRO A 38 -1.51 4.01 12.32
CA PRO A 38 -2.93 3.88 11.98
C PRO A 38 -3.20 2.83 10.89
N LEU A 39 -2.44 2.81 9.79
CA LEU A 39 -2.64 1.84 8.70
C LEU A 39 -2.36 0.40 9.16
N ILE A 40 -1.33 0.20 9.98
CA ILE A 40 -1.03 -1.11 10.56
C ILE A 40 -2.14 -1.58 11.49
N HIS A 41 -2.67 -0.70 12.35
CA HIS A 41 -3.79 -1.03 13.22
C HIS A 41 -5.04 -1.39 12.42
N GLU A 42 -5.31 -0.65 11.34
CA GLU A 42 -6.42 -0.91 10.43
C GLU A 42 -6.28 -2.27 9.74
N LEU A 43 -5.08 -2.59 9.27
CA LEU A 43 -4.76 -3.90 8.71
C LEU A 43 -5.02 -5.03 9.72
N GLU A 44 -4.54 -4.90 10.95
CA GLU A 44 -4.76 -5.90 12.00
C GLU A 44 -6.24 -6.06 12.36
N ARG A 45 -6.96 -4.93 12.45
CA ARG A 45 -8.40 -4.91 12.72
C ARG A 45 -9.16 -5.63 11.61
N THR A 46 -8.93 -5.25 10.37
CA THR A 46 -9.57 -5.86 9.20
C THR A 46 -9.27 -7.36 9.12
N LEU A 47 -8.03 -7.77 9.36
CA LEU A 47 -7.64 -9.20 9.37
C LEU A 47 -8.21 -10.00 10.53
N ARG A 48 -8.68 -9.36 11.60
CA ARG A 48 -9.31 -10.01 12.76
C ARG A 48 -10.83 -10.08 12.62
N GLU A 49 -11.43 -9.02 12.10
CA GLU A 49 -12.89 -8.87 12.01
C GLU A 49 -13.47 -9.51 10.76
N LYS A 50 -12.83 -9.27 9.61
CA LYS A 50 -13.33 -9.72 8.29
C LYS A 50 -12.66 -11.01 7.82
N PHE A 51 -11.47 -11.31 8.35
CA PHE A 51 -10.72 -12.52 8.02
C PHE A 51 -10.39 -13.27 9.31
N THR A 52 -10.18 -14.58 9.23
CA THR A 52 -9.66 -15.33 10.37
C THR A 52 -8.17 -15.05 10.47
N LEU A 53 -7.71 -14.49 11.59
CA LEU A 53 -6.28 -14.23 11.81
C LEU A 53 -5.52 -15.56 11.90
N THR A 54 -5.01 -16.03 10.77
CA THR A 54 -4.25 -17.27 10.70
C THR A 54 -2.83 -17.07 11.25
N PRO A 55 -2.13 -18.16 11.63
CA PRO A 55 -0.71 -18.09 11.96
C PRO A 55 0.14 -17.49 10.83
N GLU A 56 -0.22 -17.74 9.57
CA GLU A 56 0.44 -17.16 8.40
C GLU A 56 0.25 -15.64 8.32
N ALA A 57 -0.99 -15.16 8.51
CA ALA A 57 -1.27 -13.72 8.56
C ALA A 57 -0.54 -13.03 9.71
N THR A 58 -0.48 -13.69 10.88
CA THR A 58 0.24 -13.17 12.05
C THR A 58 1.74 -13.05 11.78
N ARG A 59 2.34 -14.08 11.18
CA ARG A 59 3.77 -14.06 10.80
C ARG A 59 4.05 -12.96 9.78
N PHE A 60 3.20 -12.83 8.76
CA PHE A 60 3.34 -11.77 7.77
C PHE A 60 3.27 -10.39 8.41
N LEU A 61 2.35 -10.14 9.33
CA LEU A 61 2.25 -8.85 10.03
C LEU A 61 3.53 -8.52 10.81
N GLN A 62 4.10 -9.52 11.49
CA GLN A 62 5.37 -9.38 12.20
C GLN A 62 6.52 -9.08 11.24
N ASP A 63 6.63 -9.86 10.16
CA ASP A 63 7.64 -9.67 9.13
C ASP A 63 7.48 -8.28 8.46
N PHE A 64 6.25 -7.89 8.12
CA PHE A 64 5.95 -6.60 7.52
C PHE A 64 6.38 -5.45 8.45
N ARG A 65 5.94 -5.47 9.72
CA ARG A 65 6.35 -4.48 10.73
C ARG A 65 7.86 -4.36 10.89
N ALA A 66 8.60 -5.46 10.77
CA ALA A 66 10.05 -5.46 10.88
C ALA A 66 10.77 -4.84 9.67
N HIS A 67 10.12 -4.79 8.50
CA HIS A 67 10.73 -4.33 7.25
C HIS A 67 10.18 -3.00 6.73
N VAL A 68 9.08 -2.49 7.28
CA VAL A 68 8.52 -1.18 6.89
C VAL A 68 9.13 -0.04 7.68
N HIS A 69 9.29 1.09 7.01
CA HIS A 69 9.55 2.37 7.67
C HIS A 69 8.22 2.91 8.24
N LEU A 70 8.06 2.81 9.57
CA LEU A 70 6.90 3.35 10.26
C LEU A 70 7.04 4.85 10.50
N VAL A 71 5.97 5.58 10.23
CA VAL A 71 5.82 7.00 10.54
C VAL A 71 4.53 7.28 11.30
N GLU A 72 4.51 8.41 12.00
CA GLU A 72 3.30 8.99 12.57
C GLU A 72 2.91 10.20 11.70
N PRO A 73 1.94 10.07 10.79
CA PRO A 73 1.56 11.17 9.92
C PRO A 73 0.71 12.19 10.67
N ASP A 74 0.97 13.46 10.42
CA ASP A 74 0.03 14.52 10.81
C ASP A 74 -1.26 14.40 10.00
N PRO A 75 -2.43 14.72 10.59
CA PRO A 75 -3.69 14.76 9.84
C PRO A 75 -3.61 15.72 8.65
N LEU A 76 -4.31 15.38 7.56
CA LEU A 76 -4.45 16.31 6.44
C LEU A 76 -5.18 17.60 6.88
N PRO A 77 -4.83 18.76 6.31
CA PRO A 77 -5.45 20.04 6.69
C PRO A 77 -6.94 20.14 6.30
N ALA A 78 -7.39 19.29 5.38
CA ALA A 78 -8.77 19.13 4.99
C ALA A 78 -8.98 17.70 4.47
N ALA A 79 -10.21 17.19 4.58
CA ALA A 79 -10.56 15.90 4.02
C ALA A 79 -10.43 15.94 2.49
N VAL A 80 -9.74 14.95 1.91
CA VAL A 80 -9.52 14.86 0.46
C VAL A 80 -10.40 13.79 -0.14
N CYS A 81 -10.47 12.64 0.52
CA CYS A 81 -11.30 11.51 0.15
C CYS A 81 -12.62 11.52 0.93
N ARG A 82 -13.56 10.71 0.45
CA ARG A 82 -14.85 10.50 1.14
C ARG A 82 -14.69 9.56 2.35
N ASP A 83 -13.76 8.63 2.23
CA ASP A 83 -13.37 7.71 3.30
C ASP A 83 -12.19 8.31 4.10
N PRO A 84 -12.31 8.47 5.44
CA PRO A 84 -11.20 8.88 6.30
C PRO A 84 -9.98 7.93 6.26
N ASP A 85 -10.18 6.65 5.93
CA ASP A 85 -9.09 5.68 5.83
C ASP A 85 -8.18 6.00 4.63
N ASP A 86 -8.75 6.47 3.52
CA ASP A 86 -8.00 6.92 2.35
C ASP A 86 -7.16 8.18 2.64
N ASP A 87 -7.71 9.12 3.41
CA ASP A 87 -6.98 10.31 3.85
C ASP A 87 -5.77 9.94 4.71
N THR A 88 -5.87 8.85 5.48
CA THR A 88 -4.77 8.31 6.27
C THR A 88 -3.66 7.74 5.38
N VAL A 89 -4.01 7.08 4.27
CA VAL A 89 -3.04 6.63 3.26
C VAL A 89 -2.31 7.82 2.63
N LEU A 90 -3.05 8.86 2.23
CA LEU A 90 -2.49 10.09 1.66
C LEU A 90 -1.58 10.81 2.67
N ALA A 91 -2.00 10.94 3.94
CA ALA A 91 -1.21 11.54 5.01
C ALA A 91 0.09 10.78 5.26
N THR A 92 0.02 9.45 5.30
CA THR A 92 1.19 8.58 5.45
C THR A 92 2.18 8.79 4.31
N ALA A 93 1.70 8.80 3.06
CA ALA A 93 2.52 8.99 1.89
C ALA A 93 3.17 10.38 1.85
N MET A 94 2.46 11.41 2.33
CA MET A 94 2.99 12.76 2.49
C MET A 94 4.10 12.82 3.55
N ALA A 95 3.90 12.21 4.71
CA ALA A 95 4.85 12.25 5.82
C ALA A 95 6.21 11.62 5.45
N VAL A 96 6.21 10.60 4.58
CA VAL A 96 7.43 9.89 4.16
C VAL A 96 8.01 10.41 2.84
N GLY A 97 7.34 11.37 2.19
CA GLY A 97 7.69 11.80 0.83
C GLY A 97 7.66 10.64 -0.17
N ALA A 98 6.58 9.85 -0.17
CA ALA A 98 6.47 8.66 -1.01
C ALA A 98 6.51 9.00 -2.50
N ASP A 99 7.09 8.10 -3.30
CA ASP A 99 7.06 8.21 -4.76
C ASP A 99 5.74 7.68 -5.35
N VAL A 100 5.16 6.70 -4.68
CA VAL A 100 3.98 5.94 -5.12
C VAL A 100 3.12 5.49 -3.94
N ILE A 101 1.81 5.60 -4.10
CA ILE A 101 0.79 4.86 -3.35
C ILE A 101 0.29 3.74 -4.24
N VAL A 102 0.25 2.52 -3.71
CA VAL A 102 -0.39 1.38 -4.37
C VAL A 102 -1.69 1.04 -3.64
N THR A 103 -2.81 1.17 -4.34
CA THR A 103 -4.17 1.04 -3.77
C THR A 103 -5.10 0.32 -4.73
N GLY A 104 -6.06 -0.43 -4.18
CA GLY A 104 -7.18 -0.99 -4.92
C GLY A 104 -8.43 -0.10 -4.92
N ASP A 105 -8.40 1.05 -4.26
CA ASP A 105 -9.57 1.91 -4.07
C ASP A 105 -9.75 2.88 -5.24
N ASP A 106 -10.93 2.86 -5.85
CA ASP A 106 -11.26 3.74 -6.98
C ASP A 106 -11.27 5.23 -6.58
N ASP A 107 -11.59 5.57 -5.33
CA ASP A 107 -11.59 6.95 -4.81
C ASP A 107 -10.17 7.51 -4.68
N LEU A 108 -9.17 6.67 -4.39
CA LEU A 108 -7.77 7.07 -4.48
C LEU A 108 -7.27 7.03 -5.92
N LEU A 109 -7.64 6.01 -6.71
CA LEU A 109 -7.15 5.85 -8.08
C LEU A 109 -7.59 6.99 -9.00
N VAL A 110 -8.79 7.55 -8.81
CA VAL A 110 -9.29 8.68 -9.61
C VAL A 110 -8.46 9.95 -9.44
N LEU A 111 -7.72 10.08 -8.33
CA LEU A 111 -6.82 11.22 -8.13
C LEU A 111 -5.61 11.17 -9.08
N GLU A 112 -5.20 9.97 -9.52
CA GLU A 112 -3.98 9.65 -10.31
C GLU A 112 -2.64 10.04 -9.65
N SER A 113 -2.59 11.18 -8.97
CA SER A 113 -1.50 11.68 -8.17
C SER A 113 -1.99 12.67 -7.12
N TYR A 114 -1.29 12.75 -5.99
CA TYR A 114 -1.57 13.73 -4.94
C TYR A 114 -0.28 14.39 -4.49
N ARG A 115 -0.18 15.71 -4.64
CA ARG A 115 1.01 16.51 -4.26
C ARG A 115 2.35 15.95 -4.78
N GLY A 116 2.34 15.41 -6.01
CA GLY A 116 3.52 14.81 -6.64
C GLY A 116 3.70 13.31 -6.39
N ILE A 117 2.94 12.72 -5.47
CA ILE A 117 2.92 11.29 -5.17
C ILE A 117 2.03 10.60 -6.20
N ARG A 118 2.53 9.59 -6.92
CA ARG A 118 1.73 8.86 -7.92
C ARG A 118 0.81 7.86 -7.25
N ILE A 119 -0.43 7.73 -7.70
CA ILE A 119 -1.36 6.74 -7.18
C ILE A 119 -1.59 5.69 -8.27
N ARG A 120 -1.39 4.42 -7.93
CA ARG A 120 -1.39 3.31 -8.90
C ARG A 120 -2.14 2.11 -8.35
N SER A 121 -2.86 1.44 -9.24
CA SER A 121 -3.39 0.10 -8.92
C SER A 121 -2.25 -0.92 -8.85
N PRO A 122 -2.44 -2.06 -8.15
CA PRO A 122 -1.48 -3.16 -8.15
C PRO A 122 -1.01 -3.56 -9.55
N ARG A 123 -1.94 -3.57 -10.51
CA ARG A 123 -1.66 -3.92 -11.91
C ARG A 123 -0.76 -2.89 -12.60
N GLN A 124 -1.08 -1.61 -12.43
CA GLN A 124 -0.28 -0.53 -12.99
C GLN A 124 1.12 -0.49 -12.38
N PHE A 125 1.21 -0.74 -11.06
CA PHE A 125 2.48 -0.80 -10.35
C PHE A 125 3.38 -1.91 -10.90
N LEU A 126 2.91 -3.16 -10.98
CA LEU A 126 3.69 -4.28 -11.53
C LEU A 126 4.09 -4.06 -13.00
N LYS A 127 3.19 -3.51 -13.81
CA LYS A 127 3.50 -3.17 -15.21
C LYS A 127 4.63 -2.13 -15.30
N ALA A 128 4.70 -1.18 -14.36
CA ALA A 128 5.77 -0.19 -14.32
C ALA A 128 7.12 -0.77 -13.85
N LEU A 129 7.11 -1.88 -13.12
CA LEU A 129 8.34 -2.61 -12.72
C LEU A 129 8.91 -3.47 -13.84
N THR A 130 8.07 -3.87 -14.79
CA THR A 130 8.50 -4.66 -15.95
C THR A 130 8.94 -3.68 -17.04
N PRO A 131 10.19 -3.74 -17.54
CA PRO A 131 10.56 -2.93 -18.70
C PRO A 131 9.61 -3.26 -19.85
N PRO A 132 9.23 -2.28 -20.71
CA PRO A 132 8.47 -2.62 -21.91
C PRO A 132 9.27 -3.67 -22.67
N GLU A 133 8.64 -4.81 -22.96
CA GLU A 133 9.19 -5.80 -23.87
C GLU A 133 9.58 -5.05 -25.14
N ARG A 134 10.88 -4.90 -25.37
CA ARG A 134 11.38 -4.33 -26.62
C ARG A 134 10.80 -5.21 -27.71
N SER A 135 9.84 -4.67 -28.45
CA SER A 135 9.24 -5.31 -29.61
C SER A 135 10.39 -5.84 -30.47
N ARG A 136 10.51 -7.18 -30.52
CA ARG A 136 11.31 -7.83 -31.55
C ARG A 136 10.62 -7.47 -32.85
N GLY A 137 11.23 -6.54 -33.59
CA GLY A 137 10.88 -6.27 -34.99
C GLY A 137 11.16 -7.48 -35.87
#